data_AF-A0A819WQN4-F1
#
_entry.id   AF-A0A819WQN4-F1
#
_cell.length_a   1.000
_cell.length_b   1.000
_cell.length_c   1.000
_cell.angle_alpha   90.00
_cell.angle_beta   90.00
_cell.angle_gamma   90.00
#
_symmetry.space_group_name_H-M   'P 1'
#
loop_
_entity.id
_entity.type
_entity.pdbx_description
1 polymer ?
#
loop_
_entity_poly.entity_id
_entity_poly.type
_entity_poly.pdbx_seq_one_letter_code
_entity_poly.pdbx_strand_id
1 'polypeptide(L)'
;MQLFGLVNEFLLTNDETRRRNFTIQCYPVIPLAPNNGLLGWIAQCDTIHTLIKEHREKACIPFGIEYTYAREKAPHYDRLPLLNKVEIFQNVLNSFEGDDLAKILWHKSSNAEIWLNRRSNYIRSLAVMSMVGYILGLGDRHTSNLMLDRISGKIVHIDFGDCFEVAMIREKFPEKIPFRLTRMLCKAMEVTGIDGIFRMTCEYVMDVLRKNRDSLMAVLEAFVHDPLLSWRLLKNNNNNEQQSTTISKTSSHLPEQQHYQSHLSIINEEDNEHESTVGEKIQQQHNQESGQVIRAVEIMNRVREKLTGNDFHREQPIDTPTQVELLIQQATSHENLCQLYIGWCPFW
;
A
#
# COMPACT_ATOMS: atom_id res chain seq x y z
N MET A 1 11.19 4.42 -9.03
CA MET A 1 12.60 3.96 -9.00
C MET A 1 13.59 5.09 -8.72
N GLN A 2 13.46 6.25 -9.35
CA GLN A 2 14.35 7.39 -9.10
C GLN A 2 14.42 7.81 -7.63
N LEU A 3 13.29 7.91 -6.94
CA LEU A 3 13.25 8.17 -5.49
C LEU A 3 14.07 7.16 -4.69
N PHE A 4 13.96 5.87 -4.99
CA PHE A 4 14.73 4.83 -4.30
C PHE A 4 16.22 4.90 -4.63
N GLY A 5 16.58 5.32 -5.84
CA GLY A 5 17.96 5.65 -6.20
C GLY A 5 18.53 6.76 -5.32
N LEU A 6 17.78 7.87 -5.15
CA LEU A 6 18.16 8.96 -4.27
C LEU A 6 18.27 8.51 -2.80
N VAL A 7 17.32 7.72 -2.32
CA VAL A 7 17.39 7.17 -0.94
C VAL A 7 18.63 6.28 -0.78
N ASN A 8 18.98 5.46 -1.77
CA ASN A 8 20.22 4.68 -1.73
C ASN A 8 21.46 5.57 -1.63
N GLU A 9 21.51 6.70 -2.34
CA GLU A 9 22.60 7.66 -2.20
C GLU A 9 22.70 8.25 -0.79
N PHE A 10 21.57 8.59 -0.16
CA PHE A 10 21.56 9.06 1.24
C PHE A 10 22.02 7.98 2.21
N LEU A 11 21.57 6.74 2.04
CA LEU A 11 21.96 5.60 2.86
C LEU A 11 23.45 5.24 2.68
N LEU A 12 24.02 5.46 1.50
CA LEU A 12 25.45 5.22 1.24
C LEU A 12 26.33 6.38 1.71
N THR A 13 25.79 7.60 1.79
CA THR A 13 26.53 8.78 2.27
C THR A 13 26.73 8.76 3.78
N ASN A 14 25.75 8.25 4.54
CA ASN A 14 25.87 8.12 5.99
C ASN A 14 26.72 6.89 6.38
N ASP A 15 27.72 7.10 7.24
CA ASP A 15 28.67 6.06 7.65
C ASP A 15 28.03 4.87 8.35
N GLU A 16 27.06 5.11 9.24
CA GLU A 16 26.42 4.06 10.04
C GLU A 16 25.53 3.15 9.20
N THR A 17 24.83 3.74 8.22
CA THR A 17 23.97 3.00 7.28
C THR A 17 24.79 2.30 6.21
N ARG A 18 25.88 2.94 5.73
CA ARG A 18 26.83 2.35 4.78
C ARG A 18 27.54 1.12 5.37
N ARG A 19 28.06 1.21 6.59
CA ARG A 19 28.73 0.07 7.27
C ARG A 19 27.83 -1.16 7.39
N ARG A 20 26.52 -0.96 7.52
CA ARG A 20 25.51 -2.03 7.65
C ARG A 20 24.87 -2.43 6.32
N ASN A 21 25.32 -1.85 5.19
CA ASN A 21 24.83 -2.09 3.84
C ASN A 21 23.31 -1.92 3.67
N PHE A 22 22.75 -0.84 4.20
CA PHE A 22 21.34 -0.51 3.98
C PHE A 22 21.14 -0.06 2.53
N THR A 23 20.37 -0.83 1.77
CA THR A 23 20.11 -0.57 0.35
C THR A 23 18.72 -1.06 -0.03
N ILE A 24 18.03 -0.31 -0.88
CA ILE A 24 16.81 -0.71 -1.57
C ILE A 24 17.20 -1.40 -2.87
N GLN A 25 16.64 -2.58 -3.12
CA GLN A 25 16.81 -3.26 -4.40
C GLN A 25 15.92 -2.58 -5.44
N CYS A 26 16.54 -1.84 -6.35
CA CYS A 26 15.88 -1.24 -7.51
C CYS A 26 15.92 -2.20 -8.70
N TYR A 27 14.95 -2.04 -9.59
CA TYR A 27 14.91 -2.74 -10.88
C TYR A 27 14.53 -1.75 -11.99
N PRO A 28 15.00 -1.97 -13.24
CA PRO A 28 14.73 -1.03 -14.31
C PRO A 28 13.26 -1.09 -14.72
N VAL A 29 12.67 0.09 -14.93
CA VAL A 29 11.30 0.27 -15.42
C VAL A 29 11.39 1.25 -16.59
N ILE A 30 11.00 0.79 -17.77
CA ILE A 30 11.08 1.58 -19.00
C ILE A 30 9.67 1.77 -19.54
N PRO A 31 9.05 2.95 -19.39
CA PRO A 31 7.77 3.23 -20.04
C PRO A 31 7.97 3.27 -21.56
N LEU A 32 7.09 2.60 -22.31
CA LEU A 32 7.09 2.61 -23.78
C LEU A 32 5.91 3.42 -24.34
N ALA A 33 4.78 3.37 -23.65
CA ALA A 33 3.55 4.09 -23.97
C ALA A 33 2.78 4.39 -22.66
N PRO A 34 1.71 5.21 -22.66
CA PRO A 34 0.97 5.55 -21.44
C PRO A 34 0.47 4.35 -20.62
N ASN A 35 0.13 3.24 -21.30
CA ASN A 35 -0.39 2.02 -20.66
C ASN A 35 0.60 0.84 -20.69
N ASN A 36 1.73 0.98 -21.40
CA ASN A 36 2.65 -0.12 -21.66
C ASN A 36 4.07 0.26 -21.23
N GLY A 37 4.77 -0.69 -20.62
CA GLY A 37 6.18 -0.52 -20.26
C GLY A 37 6.87 -1.86 -20.13
N LEU A 38 8.20 -1.83 -20.11
CA LEU A 38 9.04 -2.98 -19.84
C LEU A 38 9.48 -2.95 -18.38
N LEU A 39 9.39 -4.09 -17.73
CA LEU A 39 9.93 -4.31 -16.40
C LEU A 39 11.17 -5.20 -16.52
N GLY A 40 12.25 -4.78 -15.88
CA GLY A 40 13.44 -5.61 -15.74
C GLY A 40 13.10 -6.85 -14.93
N TRP A 41 13.44 -8.02 -15.48
CA TRP A 41 13.29 -9.28 -14.76
C TRP A 41 14.22 -9.29 -13.54
N ILE A 42 13.64 -9.50 -12.36
CA ILE A 42 14.40 -9.63 -11.12
C ILE A 42 14.76 -11.11 -10.95
N ALA A 43 15.96 -11.47 -11.39
CA ALA A 43 16.41 -12.85 -11.32
C ALA A 43 16.46 -13.35 -9.88
N GLN A 44 16.20 -14.66 -9.70
CA GLN A 44 16.40 -15.38 -8.44
C GLN A 44 15.54 -14.88 -7.27
N CYS A 45 14.46 -14.15 -7.54
CA CYS A 45 13.50 -13.72 -6.55
C CYS A 45 12.20 -14.51 -6.69
N ASP A 46 11.62 -14.90 -5.55
CA ASP A 46 10.28 -15.50 -5.49
C ASP A 46 9.37 -14.61 -4.67
N THR A 47 8.08 -14.57 -5.00
CA THR A 47 7.11 -13.92 -4.11
C THR A 47 6.99 -14.68 -2.79
N ILE A 48 6.78 -13.98 -1.68
CA ILE A 48 6.51 -14.59 -0.37
C ILE A 48 5.29 -15.52 -0.47
N HIS A 49 4.27 -15.12 -1.24
CA HIS A 49 3.10 -15.93 -1.51
C HIS A 49 3.45 -17.30 -2.10
N THR A 50 4.25 -17.32 -3.18
CA THR A 50 4.69 -18.57 -3.82
C THR A 50 5.54 -19.42 -2.88
N LEU A 51 6.45 -18.81 -2.13
CA LEU A 51 7.31 -19.52 -1.17
C LEU A 51 6.50 -20.24 -0.08
N ILE A 52 5.51 -19.57 0.51
CA ILE A 52 4.64 -20.14 1.54
C ILE A 52 3.77 -21.24 0.93
N LYS A 53 3.24 -21.02 -0.27
CA LYS A 53 2.44 -22.02 -0.98
C LYS A 53 3.23 -23.31 -1.19
N GLU A 54 4.44 -23.22 -1.75
CA GLU A 54 5.31 -24.38 -1.97
C GLU A 54 5.70 -25.08 -0.65
N HIS A 55 5.95 -24.31 0.42
CA HIS A 55 6.30 -24.87 1.72
C HIS A 55 5.14 -25.65 2.34
N ARG A 56 3.94 -25.06 2.33
CA ARG A 56 2.73 -25.67 2.89
C ARG A 56 2.29 -26.90 2.09
N GLU A 57 2.39 -26.86 0.77
CA GLU A 57 2.13 -28.02 -0.10
C GLU A 57 3.05 -29.20 0.25
N LYS A 58 4.35 -28.95 0.48
CA LYS A 58 5.31 -29.98 0.91
C LYS A 58 5.06 -30.50 2.32
N ALA A 59 4.57 -29.65 3.22
CA ALA A 59 4.22 -30.03 4.58
C ALA A 59 2.81 -30.63 4.70
N CYS A 60 2.06 -30.77 3.59
CA CYS A 60 0.66 -31.19 3.56
C CYS A 60 -0.28 -30.32 4.41
N ILE A 61 0.04 -29.03 4.56
CA ILE A 61 -0.78 -28.04 5.27
C ILE A 61 -1.66 -27.32 4.25
N PRO A 62 -2.99 -27.22 4.46
CA PRO A 62 -3.85 -26.40 3.61
C PRO A 62 -3.42 -24.94 3.57
N PHE A 63 -3.32 -24.37 2.36
CA PHE A 63 -2.76 -23.03 2.16
C PHE A 63 -3.47 -21.92 2.96
N GLY A 64 -4.81 -21.98 3.06
CA GLY A 64 -5.64 -21.00 3.76
C GLY A 64 -6.20 -21.50 5.09
N ILE A 65 -5.48 -22.39 5.79
CA ILE A 65 -5.96 -23.02 7.03
C ILE A 65 -6.43 -22.00 8.08
N GLU A 66 -5.75 -20.86 8.20
CA GLU A 66 -6.11 -19.80 9.14
C GLU A 66 -7.47 -19.19 8.84
N TYR A 67 -7.76 -18.94 7.56
CA TYR A 67 -9.04 -18.39 7.13
C TYR A 67 -10.17 -19.41 7.24
N THR A 68 -9.90 -20.68 6.89
CA THR A 68 -10.85 -21.77 7.08
C THR A 68 -11.25 -21.89 8.54
N TYR A 69 -10.27 -21.89 9.45
CA TYR A 69 -10.52 -21.92 10.88
C TYR A 69 -11.29 -20.70 11.39
N ALA A 70 -10.97 -19.49 10.89
CA ALA A 70 -11.73 -18.28 11.21
C ALA A 70 -13.20 -18.40 10.78
N ARG A 71 -13.47 -18.97 9.59
CA ARG A 71 -14.82 -19.18 9.07
C ARG A 71 -15.60 -20.27 9.78
N GLU A 72 -14.92 -21.30 10.29
CA GLU A 72 -15.54 -22.34 11.13
C GLU A 72 -16.03 -21.75 12.45
N LYS A 73 -15.26 -20.83 13.05
CA LYS A 73 -15.66 -20.14 14.30
C LYS A 73 -16.73 -19.09 14.07
N ALA A 74 -16.64 -18.35 12.98
CA ALA A 74 -17.60 -17.31 12.64
C ALA A 74 -18.02 -17.39 11.16
N PRO A 75 -19.20 -17.95 10.87
CA PRO A 75 -19.75 -17.89 9.52
C PRO A 75 -19.97 -16.42 9.15
N HIS A 76 -19.36 -15.98 8.05
CA HIS A 76 -19.30 -14.56 7.60
C HIS A 76 -18.35 -13.64 8.37
N TYR A 77 -17.13 -14.10 8.65
CA TYR A 77 -16.04 -13.28 9.20
C TYR A 77 -15.96 -11.85 8.63
N ASP A 78 -16.11 -11.68 7.32
CA ASP A 78 -15.96 -10.39 6.64
C ASP A 78 -16.97 -9.32 7.09
N ARG A 79 -18.15 -9.71 7.56
CA ARG A 79 -19.25 -8.81 7.96
C ARG A 79 -19.30 -8.55 9.48
N LEU A 80 -18.40 -9.14 10.24
CA LEU A 80 -18.40 -8.99 11.69
C LEU A 80 -18.03 -7.56 12.11
N PRO A 81 -18.58 -7.06 13.23
CA PRO A 81 -18.10 -5.86 13.91
C PRO A 81 -16.61 -6.00 14.30
N LEU A 82 -15.92 -4.86 14.45
CA LEU A 82 -14.48 -4.81 14.72
C LEU A 82 -14.07 -5.67 15.92
N LEU A 83 -14.75 -5.52 17.06
CA LEU A 83 -14.36 -6.22 18.29
C LEU A 83 -14.48 -7.75 18.15
N ASN A 84 -15.55 -8.22 17.52
CA ASN A 84 -15.73 -9.64 17.21
C ASN A 84 -14.69 -10.14 16.20
N LYS A 85 -14.31 -9.33 15.19
CA LYS A 85 -13.21 -9.67 14.27
C LYS A 85 -11.89 -9.84 15.01
N VAL A 86 -11.58 -8.95 15.95
CA VAL A 86 -10.35 -8.98 16.73
C VAL A 86 -10.29 -10.25 17.58
N GLU A 87 -11.39 -10.62 18.24
CA GLU A 87 -11.47 -11.85 19.03
C GLU A 87 -11.18 -13.10 18.18
N ILE A 88 -11.87 -13.24 17.04
CA ILE A 88 -11.64 -14.36 16.13
C ILE A 88 -10.22 -14.33 15.55
N PHE A 89 -9.71 -13.15 15.21
CA PHE A 89 -8.34 -12.97 14.71
C PHE A 89 -7.32 -13.45 15.73
N GLN A 90 -7.42 -13.02 16.99
CA GLN A 90 -6.56 -13.47 18.09
C GLN A 90 -6.66 -14.99 18.32
N ASN A 91 -7.88 -15.55 18.28
CA ASN A 91 -8.09 -16.99 18.40
C ASN A 91 -7.38 -17.78 17.31
N VAL A 92 -7.41 -17.28 16.06
CA VAL A 92 -6.66 -17.87 14.94
C VAL A 92 -5.16 -17.76 15.19
N LEU A 93 -4.66 -16.59 15.60
CA LEU A 93 -3.23 -16.38 15.86
C LEU A 93 -2.68 -17.27 16.98
N ASN A 94 -3.49 -17.58 17.99
CA ASN A 94 -3.13 -18.48 19.09
C ASN A 94 -3.18 -19.96 18.69
N SER A 95 -4.01 -20.31 17.70
CA SER A 95 -4.19 -21.70 17.26
C SER A 95 -3.11 -22.16 16.27
N PHE A 96 -2.47 -21.23 15.55
CA PHE A 96 -1.45 -21.52 14.54
C PHE A 96 -0.12 -20.84 14.87
N GLU A 97 1.01 -21.46 14.52
CA GLU A 97 2.32 -20.87 14.82
C GLU A 97 2.70 -19.75 13.84
N GLY A 98 2.51 -19.91 12.52
CA GLY A 98 2.90 -18.90 11.54
C GLY A 98 4.42 -18.70 11.41
N ASP A 99 5.19 -19.77 11.57
CA ASP A 99 6.65 -19.78 11.46
C ASP A 99 7.14 -20.27 10.08
N ASP A 100 6.23 -20.39 9.11
CA ASP A 100 6.49 -20.88 7.75
C ASP A 100 7.68 -20.14 7.11
N LEU A 101 7.70 -18.81 7.15
CA LEU A 101 8.77 -18.01 6.55
C LEU A 101 10.12 -18.23 7.25
N ALA A 102 10.11 -18.39 8.58
CA ALA A 102 11.32 -18.67 9.35
C ALA A 102 11.91 -20.03 8.96
N LYS A 103 11.04 -21.06 8.85
CA LYS A 103 11.41 -22.40 8.35
C LYS A 103 11.93 -22.34 6.91
N ILE A 104 11.29 -21.58 6.02
CA ILE A 104 11.73 -21.42 4.62
C ILE A 104 13.13 -20.80 4.55
N LEU A 105 13.39 -19.74 5.31
CA LEU A 105 14.71 -19.09 5.36
C LEU A 105 15.79 -20.08 5.81
N TRP A 106 15.49 -20.93 6.80
CA TRP A 106 16.39 -21.99 7.25
C TRP A 106 16.60 -23.05 6.17
N HIS A 107 15.53 -23.68 5.68
CA HIS A 107 15.61 -24.79 4.73
C HIS A 107 16.21 -24.40 3.37
N LYS A 108 16.03 -23.15 2.93
CA LYS A 108 16.64 -22.65 1.68
C LYS A 108 18.09 -22.18 1.85
N SER A 109 18.66 -22.24 3.05
CA SER A 109 20.05 -21.86 3.30
C SER A 109 20.95 -23.08 3.36
N SER A 110 22.11 -23.01 2.70
CA SER A 110 23.03 -24.16 2.62
C SER A 110 23.75 -24.45 3.93
N ASN A 111 24.00 -23.43 4.75
CA ASN A 111 24.64 -23.54 6.06
C ASN A 111 24.14 -22.44 7.01
N ALA A 112 24.51 -22.56 8.29
CA ALA A 112 24.06 -21.64 9.35
C ALA A 112 24.58 -20.20 9.19
N GLU A 113 25.78 -20.03 8.64
CA GLU A 113 26.38 -18.70 8.39
C GLU A 113 25.62 -17.95 7.29
N ILE A 114 25.35 -18.62 6.16
CA ILE A 114 24.54 -18.08 5.07
C ILE A 114 23.14 -17.76 5.58
N TRP A 115 22.53 -18.65 6.37
CA TRP A 115 21.23 -18.38 6.97
C TRP A 115 21.25 -17.12 7.83
N LEU A 116 22.25 -16.96 8.70
CA LEU A 116 22.37 -15.80 9.57
C LEU A 116 22.53 -14.50 8.76
N ASN A 117 23.40 -14.52 7.74
CA ASN A 117 23.61 -13.38 6.85
C ASN A 117 22.34 -13.02 6.06
N ARG A 118 21.66 -14.03 5.50
CA ARG A 118 20.38 -13.85 4.78
C ARG A 118 19.30 -13.30 5.69
N ARG A 119 19.20 -13.80 6.93
CA ARG A 119 18.26 -13.30 7.93
C ARG A 119 18.53 -11.85 8.31
N SER A 120 19.80 -11.48 8.52
CA SER A 120 20.14 -10.07 8.78
C SER A 120 19.82 -9.16 7.59
N ASN A 121 20.08 -9.61 6.35
CA ASN A 121 19.72 -8.85 5.15
C ASN A 121 18.20 -8.73 4.97
N TYR A 122 17.46 -9.80 5.24
CA TYR A 122 16.00 -9.82 5.27
C TYR A 122 15.46 -8.75 6.22
N ILE A 123 15.91 -8.75 7.48
CA ILE A 123 15.44 -7.78 8.50
C ILE A 123 15.77 -6.34 8.09
N ARG A 124 17.01 -6.08 7.64
CA ARG A 124 17.44 -4.73 7.23
C ARG A 124 16.67 -4.23 6.02
N SER A 125 16.54 -5.05 4.98
CA SER A 125 15.82 -4.65 3.76
C SER A 125 14.33 -4.43 4.00
N LEU A 126 13.71 -5.26 4.85
CA LEU A 126 12.33 -5.05 5.28
C LEU A 126 12.18 -3.72 6.04
N ALA A 127 13.04 -3.44 7.02
CA ALA A 127 13.02 -2.19 7.79
C ALA A 127 13.21 -0.94 6.91
N VAL A 128 14.17 -0.98 5.98
CA VAL A 128 14.41 0.12 5.02
C VAL A 128 13.15 0.39 4.20
N MET A 129 12.54 -0.65 3.62
CA MET A 129 11.33 -0.50 2.83
C MET A 129 10.09 -0.15 3.65
N SER A 130 10.01 -0.55 4.93
CA SER A 130 8.94 -0.13 5.83
C SER A 130 8.95 1.38 6.04
N MET A 131 10.10 1.98 6.35
CA MET A 131 10.20 3.43 6.56
C MET A 131 10.01 4.22 5.26
N VAL A 132 10.67 3.79 4.18
CA VAL A 132 10.57 4.47 2.88
C VAL A 132 9.16 4.34 2.29
N GLY A 133 8.56 3.16 2.40
CA GLY A 133 7.19 2.90 1.99
C GLY A 133 6.18 3.74 2.78
N TYR A 134 6.39 3.89 4.09
CA TYR A 134 5.55 4.75 4.91
C TYR A 134 5.63 6.23 4.50
N ILE A 135 6.84 6.79 4.26
CA ILE A 135 6.99 8.17 3.78
C ILE A 135 6.26 8.35 2.44
N LEU A 136 6.47 7.44 1.49
CA LEU A 136 5.80 7.48 0.18
C LEU A 136 4.28 7.23 0.27
N GLY A 137 3.80 6.59 1.33
CA GLY A 137 2.42 6.11 1.43
C GLY A 137 2.13 4.92 0.52
N LEU A 138 3.07 3.99 0.41
CA LEU A 138 2.97 2.79 -0.42
C LEU A 138 2.00 1.77 0.21
N GLY A 139 0.85 1.58 -0.42
CA GLY A 139 -0.18 0.61 -0.05
C GLY A 139 -0.15 -0.67 -0.90
N ASP A 140 -1.16 -1.54 -0.73
CA ASP A 140 -1.30 -2.82 -1.45
C ASP A 140 -0.08 -3.75 -1.28
N ARG A 141 0.42 -3.83 -0.04
CA ARG A 141 1.57 -4.67 0.32
C ARG A 141 1.14 -6.09 0.68
N HIS A 142 0.35 -6.74 -0.17
CA HIS A 142 0.00 -8.14 -0.03
C HIS A 142 1.19 -9.06 -0.37
N THR A 143 1.11 -10.33 -0.01
CA THR A 143 2.25 -11.28 -0.05
C THR A 143 2.81 -11.55 -1.45
N SER A 144 2.03 -11.31 -2.51
CA SER A 144 2.50 -11.40 -3.89
C SER A 144 3.31 -10.18 -4.36
N ASN A 145 3.19 -9.03 -3.67
CA ASN A 145 3.93 -7.79 -3.99
C ASN A 145 5.24 -7.68 -3.18
N LEU A 146 5.54 -8.68 -2.36
CA LEU A 146 6.80 -8.83 -1.65
C LEU A 146 7.52 -10.06 -2.20
N MET A 147 8.74 -9.85 -2.69
CA MET A 147 9.62 -10.92 -3.13
C MET A 147 10.78 -11.08 -2.16
N LEU A 148 11.33 -12.28 -2.09
CA LEU A 148 12.54 -12.62 -1.35
C LEU A 148 13.60 -13.10 -2.33
N ASP A 149 14.78 -12.49 -2.27
CA ASP A 149 15.94 -12.94 -3.02
C ASP A 149 16.46 -14.28 -2.45
N ARG A 150 16.53 -15.29 -3.31
CA ARG A 150 17.00 -16.64 -2.99
C ARG A 150 18.48 -16.65 -2.56
N ILE A 151 19.30 -15.70 -3.01
CA ILE A 151 20.72 -15.63 -2.65
C ILE A 151 20.93 -14.71 -1.46
N SER A 152 20.65 -13.41 -1.60
CA SER A 152 21.02 -12.44 -0.56
C SER A 152 20.10 -12.45 0.66
N GLY A 153 18.87 -12.97 0.51
CA GLY A 153 17.81 -12.87 1.52
C GLY A 153 17.16 -11.50 1.62
N LYS A 154 17.49 -10.53 0.75
CA LYS A 154 16.83 -9.23 0.74
C LYS A 154 15.37 -9.33 0.29
N ILE A 155 14.53 -8.50 0.89
CA ILE A 155 13.16 -8.27 0.45
C ILE A 155 13.15 -7.25 -0.68
N VAL A 156 12.38 -7.56 -1.72
CA VAL A 156 12.19 -6.70 -2.88
C VAL A 156 10.69 -6.43 -3.01
N HIS A 157 10.31 -5.16 -2.89
CA HIS A 157 8.93 -4.75 -3.14
C HIS A 157 8.76 -4.56 -4.65
N ILE A 158 7.65 -5.05 -5.18
CA ILE A 158 7.23 -4.84 -6.56
C ILE A 158 5.85 -4.19 -6.60
N ASP A 159 5.44 -3.78 -7.79
CA ASP A 159 4.17 -3.10 -8.06
C ASP A 159 3.95 -1.87 -7.17
N PHE A 160 4.32 -0.68 -7.65
CA PHE A 160 4.18 0.57 -6.91
C PHE A 160 2.93 1.36 -7.33
N GLY A 161 1.88 0.66 -7.78
CA GLY A 161 0.67 1.29 -8.28
C GLY A 161 -0.07 2.16 -7.25
N ASP A 162 -0.04 1.76 -5.98
CA ASP A 162 -0.74 2.44 -4.89
C ASP A 162 0.22 3.22 -4.00
N CYS A 163 0.56 4.44 -4.42
CA CYS A 163 1.35 5.38 -3.63
C CYS A 163 0.45 6.47 -3.01
N PHE A 164 1.01 7.26 -2.09
CA PHE A 164 0.34 8.41 -1.47
C PHE A 164 -0.95 8.06 -0.72
N GLU A 165 -0.93 6.96 0.03
CA GLU A 165 -2.03 6.53 0.92
C GLU A 165 -3.34 6.25 0.17
N VAL A 166 -3.28 6.06 -1.15
CA VAL A 166 -4.44 5.73 -1.99
C VAL A 166 -5.19 4.51 -1.44
N ALA A 167 -4.48 3.48 -0.97
CA ALA A 167 -5.08 2.29 -0.38
C ALA A 167 -5.80 2.55 0.96
N MET A 168 -5.43 3.60 1.71
CA MET A 168 -6.06 3.94 2.99
C MET A 168 -7.40 4.66 2.82
N ILE A 169 -7.59 5.32 1.68
CA ILE A 169 -8.76 6.15 1.36
C ILE A 169 -9.81 5.36 0.55
N ARG A 170 -9.50 4.12 0.14
CA ARG A 170 -10.44 3.27 -0.62
C ARG A 170 -11.71 2.96 0.16
N GLU A 171 -12.85 2.97 -0.54
CA GLU A 171 -14.15 2.63 0.06
C GLU A 171 -14.21 1.17 0.54
N LYS A 172 -13.64 0.26 -0.26
CA LYS A 172 -13.64 -1.17 0.02
C LYS A 172 -12.31 -1.57 0.64
N PHE A 173 -12.37 -2.10 1.87
CA PHE A 173 -11.23 -2.60 2.63
C PHE A 173 -10.07 -1.58 2.72
N PRO A 174 -10.30 -0.38 3.30
CA PRO A 174 -9.23 0.60 3.47
C PRO A 174 -8.09 0.02 4.30
N GLU A 175 -6.86 0.16 3.82
CA GLU A 175 -5.68 -0.22 4.60
C GLU A 175 -5.52 0.71 5.81
N LYS A 176 -5.29 0.13 6.99
CA LYS A 176 -5.15 0.86 8.28
C LYS A 176 -3.75 0.74 8.89
N ILE A 177 -2.76 0.39 8.07
CA ILE A 177 -1.39 0.12 8.50
C ILE A 177 -0.40 0.96 7.68
N PRO A 178 0.73 1.39 8.27
CA PRO A 178 1.75 2.15 7.55
C PRO A 178 2.62 1.28 6.63
N PHE A 179 2.78 0.00 6.97
CA PHE A 179 3.50 -1.00 6.20
C PHE A 179 3.13 -2.41 6.69
N ARG A 180 3.45 -3.43 5.89
CA ARG A 180 3.25 -4.83 6.28
C ARG A 180 4.27 -5.23 7.36
N LEU A 181 3.79 -5.48 8.57
CA LEU A 181 4.58 -6.08 9.66
C LEU A 181 3.75 -7.17 10.37
N THR A 182 3.36 -8.19 9.60
CA THR A 182 2.55 -9.29 10.13
C THR A 182 3.40 -10.29 10.92
N ARG A 183 2.76 -11.11 11.75
CA ARG A 183 3.46 -12.00 12.69
C ARG A 183 4.44 -12.96 11.99
N MET A 184 4.16 -13.48 10.79
CA MET A 184 5.08 -14.39 10.09
C MET A 184 6.34 -13.67 9.60
N LEU A 185 6.23 -12.38 9.24
CA LEU A 185 7.41 -11.57 8.96
C LEU A 185 8.22 -11.36 10.25
N CYS A 186 7.55 -11.05 11.36
CA CYS A 186 8.20 -10.86 12.66
C CYS A 186 8.88 -12.14 13.18
N LYS A 187 8.24 -13.31 13.03
CA LYS A 187 8.79 -14.60 13.45
C LYS A 187 9.99 -15.04 12.62
N ALA A 188 10.09 -14.57 11.38
CA ALA A 188 11.26 -14.79 10.52
C ALA A 188 12.48 -13.93 10.91
N MET A 189 12.32 -12.99 11.85
CA MET A 189 13.40 -12.16 12.37
C MET A 189 14.27 -12.92 13.39
N GLU A 190 15.05 -12.18 14.16
CA GLU A 190 15.87 -12.74 15.23
C GLU A 190 15.06 -12.98 16.51
N VAL A 191 15.71 -13.55 17.53
CA VAL A 191 15.04 -13.97 18.78
C VAL A 191 14.42 -12.81 19.56
N THR A 192 14.96 -11.59 19.42
CA THR A 192 14.41 -10.37 20.02
C THR A 192 13.22 -9.82 19.21
N GLY A 193 12.89 -10.43 18.07
CA GLY A 193 11.81 -10.01 17.20
C GLY A 193 12.05 -8.63 16.60
N ILE A 194 11.12 -7.73 16.86
CA ILE A 194 11.10 -6.37 16.31
C ILE A 194 12.13 -5.46 17.02
N ASP A 195 12.37 -5.68 18.31
CA ASP A 195 13.20 -4.84 19.18
C ASP A 195 14.71 -5.09 19.04
N GLY A 196 15.15 -5.42 17.83
CA GLY A 196 16.55 -5.63 17.49
C GLY A 196 16.96 -4.86 16.25
N ILE A 197 17.51 -5.58 15.27
CA ILE A 197 17.99 -5.05 14.00
C ILE A 197 16.87 -4.29 13.28
N PHE A 198 15.62 -4.75 13.36
CA PHE A 198 14.49 -4.09 12.70
C PHE A 198 14.28 -2.66 13.21
N ARG A 199 13.99 -2.49 14.50
CA ARG A 199 13.77 -1.17 15.12
C ARG A 199 14.97 -0.24 14.92
N MET A 200 16.18 -0.72 15.22
CA MET A 200 17.39 0.06 15.04
C MET A 200 17.57 0.53 13.59
N THR A 201 17.30 -0.35 12.61
CA THR A 201 17.36 0.01 11.18
C THR A 201 16.29 1.04 10.82
N CYS A 202 15.07 0.89 11.33
CA CYS A 202 13.99 1.87 11.14
C CYS A 202 14.37 3.26 11.65
N GLU A 203 14.97 3.35 12.85
CA GLU A 203 15.42 4.61 13.43
C GLU A 203 16.51 5.28 12.59
N TYR A 204 17.55 4.54 12.18
CA TYR A 204 18.60 5.09 11.31
C TYR A 204 18.08 5.54 9.95
N VAL A 205 17.20 4.74 9.33
CA VAL A 205 16.62 5.09 8.02
C VAL A 205 15.74 6.33 8.16
N MET A 206 14.88 6.39 9.18
CA MET A 206 14.01 7.54 9.41
C MET A 206 14.82 8.80 9.71
N ASP A 207 15.89 8.72 10.50
CA ASP A 207 16.79 9.85 10.75
C ASP A 207 17.44 10.37 9.46
N VAL A 208 17.93 9.47 8.59
CA VAL A 208 18.49 9.84 7.27
C VAL A 208 17.44 10.50 6.38
N LEU A 209 16.21 9.97 6.35
CA LEU A 209 15.11 10.54 5.54
C LEU A 209 14.71 11.93 6.05
N ARG A 210 14.56 12.11 7.37
CA ARG A 210 14.21 13.39 7.99
C ARG A 210 15.31 14.45 7.80
N LYS A 211 16.59 14.06 7.90
CA LYS A 211 17.75 14.95 7.64
C LYS A 211 17.80 15.45 6.21
N ASN A 212 17.44 14.60 5.24
CA ASN A 212 17.45 14.92 3.80
C ASN A 212 16.04 15.24 3.26
N ARG A 213 15.13 15.72 4.12
CA ARG A 213 13.72 15.93 3.76
C ARG A 213 13.55 16.88 2.58
N ASP A 214 14.35 17.95 2.50
CA ASP A 214 14.18 18.98 1.46
C ASP A 214 14.48 18.40 0.07
N SER A 215 15.50 17.55 -0.04
CA SER A 215 15.84 16.84 -1.28
C SER A 215 14.79 15.79 -1.66
N LEU A 216 14.24 15.06 -0.68
CA LEU A 216 13.14 14.13 -0.92
C LEU A 216 11.87 14.85 -1.38
N MET A 217 11.54 15.96 -0.73
CA MET A 217 10.40 16.79 -1.08
C MET A 217 10.55 17.32 -2.51
N ALA A 218 11.72 17.82 -2.91
CA ALA A 218 11.94 18.32 -4.26
C ALA A 218 11.67 17.26 -5.36
N VAL A 219 12.11 16.01 -5.16
CA VAL A 219 11.84 14.92 -6.12
C VAL A 219 10.36 14.53 -6.13
N LEU A 220 9.71 14.50 -4.97
CA LEU A 220 8.30 14.17 -4.86
C LEU A 220 7.40 15.28 -5.42
N GLU A 221 7.73 16.54 -5.20
CA GLU A 221 7.02 17.69 -5.78
C GLU A 221 7.05 17.63 -7.31
N ALA A 222 8.22 17.35 -7.90
CA ALA A 222 8.34 17.16 -9.34
C ALA A 222 7.46 16.01 -9.88
N PHE A 223 7.33 14.90 -9.12
CA PHE A 223 6.51 13.77 -9.51
C PHE A 223 5.01 14.03 -9.36
N VAL A 224 4.60 14.70 -8.28
CA VAL A 224 3.18 14.96 -7.96
C VAL A 224 2.62 16.09 -8.82
N HIS A 225 3.44 17.06 -9.21
CA HIS A 225 3.03 18.13 -10.12
C HIS A 225 3.15 17.77 -11.61
N ASP A 226 3.57 16.54 -11.96
CA ASP A 226 3.56 16.07 -13.35
C ASP A 226 2.10 15.85 -13.83
N PRO A 227 1.61 16.65 -14.80
CA PRO A 227 0.22 16.59 -15.25
C PRO A 227 -0.19 15.23 -15.84
N LEU A 228 0.77 14.44 -16.34
CA LEU A 228 0.50 13.12 -16.92
C LEU A 228 0.35 12.01 -15.88
N LEU A 229 0.74 12.26 -14.62
CA LEU A 229 0.62 11.31 -13.52
C LEU A 229 -0.54 11.69 -12.57
N SER A 230 -0.82 12.98 -12.45
CA SER A 230 -1.86 13.55 -11.58
C SER A 230 -3.28 13.00 -11.80
N TRP A 231 -3.61 12.51 -13.01
CA TRP A 231 -4.93 11.92 -13.28
C TRP A 231 -5.21 10.67 -12.43
N ARG A 232 -4.18 9.91 -12.04
CA ARG A 232 -4.34 8.70 -11.23
C ARG A 232 -4.80 9.06 -9.81
N LEU A 233 -4.43 10.26 -9.34
CA LEU A 233 -4.86 10.79 -8.05
C LEU A 233 -6.34 11.20 -8.08
N LEU A 234 -6.86 11.72 -9.19
CA LEU A 234 -8.27 12.14 -9.30
C LEU A 234 -9.28 10.99 -9.44
N LYS A 235 -8.93 9.89 -10.13
CA LYS A 235 -9.91 8.85 -10.51
C LYS A 235 -10.65 8.22 -9.33
N ASN A 236 -10.08 8.28 -8.12
CA ASN A 236 -10.77 7.77 -6.94
C ASN A 236 -11.97 8.61 -6.49
N ASN A 237 -12.14 9.85 -6.97
CA ASN A 237 -13.33 10.66 -6.68
C ASN A 237 -14.46 10.44 -7.72
N ASN A 238 -14.14 10.09 -8.98
CA ASN A 238 -15.17 10.02 -10.03
C ASN A 238 -16.00 8.73 -10.02
N ASN A 239 -15.61 7.70 -9.26
CA ASN A 239 -16.51 6.57 -8.98
C ASN A 239 -17.68 7.00 -8.06
N ASN A 240 -17.61 8.19 -7.45
CA ASN A 240 -18.56 8.65 -6.44
C ASN A 240 -19.81 9.34 -7.04
N GLU A 241 -19.86 9.63 -8.35
CA GLU A 241 -21.01 10.34 -8.95
C GLU A 241 -21.93 9.47 -9.82
N GLN A 242 -21.57 8.22 -10.16
CA GLN A 242 -22.39 7.36 -11.02
C GLN A 242 -23.28 6.34 -10.27
N GLN A 243 -23.36 6.39 -8.94
CA GLN A 243 -24.24 5.49 -8.15
C GLN A 243 -25.34 6.20 -7.34
N SER A 244 -25.62 7.46 -7.63
CA SER A 244 -26.75 8.20 -7.03
C SER A 244 -27.80 8.59 -8.08
N THR A 245 -28.39 7.59 -8.76
CA THR A 245 -29.70 7.76 -9.44
C THR A 245 -30.36 6.41 -9.75
N THR A 246 -30.49 5.52 -8.77
CA THR A 246 -31.48 4.43 -8.86
C THR A 246 -31.93 3.99 -7.47
N ILE A 247 -32.84 4.74 -6.85
CA ILE A 247 -33.77 4.18 -5.85
C ILE A 247 -35.19 4.48 -6.31
N SER A 248 -35.77 3.44 -6.88
CA SER A 248 -37.15 3.29 -7.30
C SER A 248 -38.09 3.47 -6.10
N LYS A 249 -39.01 4.43 -6.20
CA LYS A 249 -40.20 4.49 -5.34
C LYS A 249 -41.15 3.37 -5.74
N THR A 250 -41.37 2.41 -4.86
CA THR A 250 -42.49 1.46 -4.93
C THR A 250 -43.74 2.10 -4.34
N SER A 251 -44.78 2.24 -5.15
CA SER A 251 -46.15 1.88 -4.74
C SER A 251 -47.04 1.77 -5.97
N SER A 252 -47.60 0.57 -6.10
CA SER A 252 -48.54 0.07 -7.11
C SER A 252 -49.86 0.85 -7.19
N HIS A 253 -50.27 1.20 -8.41
CA HIS A 253 -51.62 0.95 -8.96
C HIS A 253 -51.68 1.38 -10.45
N LEU A 254 -52.25 0.51 -11.29
CA LEU A 254 -52.65 0.68 -12.70
C LEU A 254 -54.20 0.64 -12.75
N PRO A 255 -54.88 0.89 -13.89
CA PRO A 255 -54.44 1.48 -15.18
C PRO A 255 -55.41 2.58 -15.71
N GLU A 256 -55.07 3.25 -16.82
CA GLU A 256 -55.88 3.34 -18.06
C GLU A 256 -55.40 4.45 -19.01
N GLN A 257 -54.99 4.03 -20.22
CA GLN A 257 -55.54 4.40 -21.55
C GLN A 257 -54.89 5.62 -22.23
N GLN A 258 -54.15 5.38 -23.33
CA GLN A 258 -54.50 5.77 -24.71
C GLN A 258 -54.04 7.21 -25.07
N HIS A 259 -53.57 7.62 -26.25
CA HIS A 259 -53.47 7.11 -27.61
C HIS A 259 -52.45 8.03 -28.37
N TYR A 260 -51.59 7.43 -29.20
CA TYR A 260 -51.08 7.86 -30.52
C TYR A 260 -50.25 9.16 -30.74
N GLN A 261 -48.95 8.92 -30.93
CA GLN A 261 -48.11 9.16 -32.12
C GLN A 261 -48.51 10.19 -33.21
N SER A 262 -47.51 11.04 -33.48
CA SER A 262 -47.12 11.74 -34.73
C SER A 262 -48.01 12.85 -35.27
N HIS A 263 -47.45 14.06 -35.32
CA HIS A 263 -47.22 14.77 -36.58
C HIS A 263 -46.16 15.86 -36.38
N LEU A 264 -45.08 15.80 -37.16
CA LEU A 264 -44.18 16.93 -37.40
C LEU A 264 -44.92 17.96 -38.26
N SER A 265 -44.80 19.23 -37.90
CA SER A 265 -44.95 20.35 -38.83
C SER A 265 -43.85 21.39 -38.60
N ILE A 266 -43.13 21.61 -39.70
CA ILE A 266 -42.08 22.60 -39.98
C ILE A 266 -42.60 24.02 -39.73
N ILE A 267 -41.74 24.91 -39.19
CA ILE A 267 -41.40 26.25 -39.72
C ILE A 267 -40.21 26.80 -38.90
N ASN A 268 -39.18 27.25 -39.63
CA ASN A 268 -37.95 27.93 -39.18
C ASN A 268 -38.25 29.33 -38.62
N GLU A 269 -37.45 29.84 -37.69
CA GLU A 269 -36.52 31.00 -37.78
C GLU A 269 -36.58 31.61 -36.36
N GLU A 270 -35.55 32.01 -35.60
CA GLU A 270 -34.21 32.52 -35.86
C GLU A 270 -33.43 32.49 -34.52
N ASP A 271 -32.10 32.28 -34.62
CA ASP A 271 -31.04 32.83 -33.76
C ASP A 271 -30.97 32.53 -32.25
N ASN A 272 -30.17 31.52 -31.87
CA ASN A 272 -29.04 31.62 -30.90
C ASN A 272 -28.59 30.24 -30.36
N GLU A 273 -27.99 29.40 -31.20
CA GLU A 273 -27.29 28.20 -30.71
C GLU A 273 -25.94 28.06 -31.39
N HIS A 274 -24.93 28.84 -30.98
CA HIS A 274 -23.51 28.49 -31.17
C HIS A 274 -22.62 29.31 -30.22
N GLU A 275 -22.78 29.16 -28.90
CA GLU A 275 -21.76 29.68 -27.95
C GLU A 275 -21.65 28.95 -26.59
N SER A 276 -22.45 27.91 -26.32
CA SER A 276 -22.50 27.28 -24.97
C SER A 276 -21.68 26.00 -24.78
N THR A 277 -21.01 25.45 -25.80
CA THR A 277 -20.26 24.17 -25.66
C THR A 277 -18.78 24.34 -25.33
N VAL A 278 -18.19 25.52 -25.55
CA VAL A 278 -16.79 25.80 -25.25
C VAL A 278 -16.63 26.24 -23.79
N GLY A 279 -17.54 27.08 -23.29
CA GLY A 279 -17.54 27.55 -21.90
C GLY A 279 -17.70 26.41 -20.88
N GLU A 280 -18.60 25.45 -21.13
CA GLU A 280 -18.79 24.30 -20.24
C GLU A 280 -17.58 23.35 -20.22
N LYS A 281 -16.92 23.14 -21.36
CA LYS A 281 -15.69 22.33 -21.44
C LYS A 281 -14.51 23.01 -20.77
N ILE A 282 -14.37 24.33 -20.92
CA ILE A 282 -13.34 25.12 -20.22
C ILE A 282 -13.61 25.11 -18.72
N GLN A 283 -14.85 25.28 -18.27
CA GLN A 283 -15.20 25.26 -16.85
C GLN A 283 -14.95 23.86 -16.23
N GLN A 284 -15.24 22.78 -16.96
CA GLN A 284 -14.94 21.42 -16.51
C GLN A 284 -13.43 21.14 -16.46
N GLN A 285 -12.65 21.61 -17.43
CA GLN A 285 -11.18 21.54 -17.38
C GLN A 285 -10.62 22.34 -16.21
N HIS A 286 -11.10 23.56 -16.01
CA HIS A 286 -10.61 24.44 -14.94
C HIS A 286 -10.95 23.89 -13.54
N ASN A 287 -12.12 23.27 -13.38
CA ASN A 287 -12.51 22.59 -12.14
C ASN A 287 -11.69 21.31 -11.90
N GLN A 288 -11.39 20.54 -12.95
CA GLN A 288 -10.54 19.35 -12.83
C GLN A 288 -9.08 19.72 -12.49
N GLU A 289 -8.52 20.75 -13.13
CA GLU A 289 -7.19 21.26 -12.82
C GLU A 289 -7.12 21.79 -11.37
N SER A 290 -8.13 22.52 -10.92
CA SER A 290 -8.19 23.01 -9.54
C SER A 290 -8.24 21.86 -8.52
N GLY A 291 -9.02 20.81 -8.80
CA GLY A 291 -9.08 19.61 -7.95
C GLY A 291 -7.77 18.82 -7.89
N GLN A 292 -7.01 18.76 -9.00
CA GLN A 292 -5.68 18.14 -9.02
C GLN A 292 -4.69 18.90 -8.14
N VAL A 293 -4.69 20.23 -8.24
CA VAL A 293 -3.78 21.09 -7.49
C VAL A 293 -4.03 20.95 -5.98
N ILE A 294 -5.29 20.93 -5.55
CA ILE A 294 -5.64 20.76 -4.12
C ILE A 294 -5.12 19.42 -3.60
N ARG A 295 -5.38 18.32 -4.30
CA ARG A 295 -4.95 16.98 -3.87
C ARG A 295 -3.44 16.82 -3.88
N ALA A 296 -2.76 17.41 -4.86
CA ALA A 296 -1.29 17.45 -4.89
C ALA A 296 -0.72 18.12 -3.64
N VAL A 297 -1.28 19.27 -3.25
CA VAL A 297 -0.88 20.00 -2.04
C VAL A 297 -1.15 19.17 -0.77
N GLU A 298 -2.29 18.50 -0.66
CA GLU A 298 -2.61 17.61 0.46
C GLU A 298 -1.59 16.48 0.59
N ILE A 299 -1.23 15.83 -0.51
CA ILE A 299 -0.22 14.75 -0.53
C ILE A 299 1.14 15.29 -0.09
N MET A 300 1.57 16.44 -0.61
CA MET A 300 2.86 17.02 -0.25
C MET A 300 2.91 17.45 1.23
N ASN A 301 1.82 18.04 1.74
CA ASN A 301 1.69 18.36 3.15
C ASN A 301 1.76 17.10 4.01
N ARG A 302 1.05 16.04 3.61
CA ARG A 302 1.07 14.75 4.30
C ARG A 302 2.47 14.14 4.36
N VAL A 303 3.20 14.14 3.26
CA VAL A 303 4.59 13.65 3.22
C VAL A 303 5.49 14.50 4.12
N ARG A 304 5.32 15.83 4.08
CA ARG A 304 6.07 16.76 4.94
C ARG A 304 5.83 16.47 6.42
N GLU A 305 4.58 16.28 6.83
CA GLU A 305 4.24 15.91 8.22
C GLU A 305 4.96 14.64 8.67
N LYS A 306 5.02 13.61 7.82
CA LYS A 306 5.74 12.37 8.13
C LYS A 306 7.25 12.60 8.29
N LEU A 307 7.84 13.43 7.42
CA LEU A 307 9.26 13.79 7.46
C LEU A 307 9.62 14.78 8.58
N THR A 308 8.65 15.40 9.23
CA THR A 308 8.87 16.30 10.37
C THR A 308 8.39 15.74 11.69
N GLY A 309 7.68 14.61 11.71
CA GLY A 309 7.09 14.03 12.92
C GLY A 309 5.82 14.73 13.40
N ASN A 310 5.05 15.33 12.50
CA ASN A 310 3.79 16.00 12.81
C ASN A 310 2.55 15.17 12.40
N ASP A 311 2.75 13.91 12.04
CA ASP A 311 1.77 13.08 11.36
C ASP A 311 0.76 12.38 12.29
N PHE A 312 0.91 12.54 13.61
CA PHE A 312 0.07 11.93 14.66
C PHE A 312 -0.84 12.94 15.39
N HIS A 313 -1.09 14.11 14.82
CA HIS A 313 -1.97 15.16 15.38
C HIS A 313 -1.68 15.51 16.85
N ARG A 314 -0.40 15.63 17.20
CA ARG A 314 0.07 16.10 18.51
C ARG A 314 0.46 17.57 18.45
N GLU A 315 0.45 18.24 19.60
CA GLU A 315 0.84 19.65 19.71
C GLU A 315 2.30 19.91 19.34
N GLN A 316 3.18 18.91 19.53
CA GLN A 316 4.60 19.02 19.23
C GLN A 316 5.06 17.90 18.28
N PRO A 317 6.08 18.20 17.42
CA PRO A 317 6.71 17.20 16.60
C PRO A 317 7.33 16.08 17.45
N ILE A 318 7.12 14.84 17.03
CA ILE A 318 7.72 13.68 17.70
C ILE A 318 9.11 13.37 17.15
N ASP A 319 10.00 12.96 18.04
CA ASP A 319 11.33 12.49 17.70
C ASP A 319 11.28 11.16 16.92
N THR A 320 12.41 10.81 16.30
CA THR A 320 12.50 9.65 15.41
C THR A 320 12.17 8.33 16.12
N PRO A 321 12.77 8.00 17.29
CA PRO A 321 12.39 6.81 18.06
C PRO A 321 10.90 6.72 18.38
N THR A 322 10.28 7.80 18.86
CA THR A 322 8.85 7.81 19.18
C THR A 322 7.98 7.61 17.93
N GLN A 323 8.34 8.21 16.79
CA GLN A 323 7.62 7.98 15.55
C GLN A 323 7.71 6.51 15.12
N VAL A 324 8.91 5.94 15.13
CA VAL A 324 9.13 4.54 14.76
C VAL A 324 8.31 3.60 15.66
N GLU A 325 8.27 3.87 16.98
CA GLU A 325 7.45 3.10 17.91
C GLU A 325 5.96 3.14 17.56
N LEU A 326 5.40 4.33 17.34
CA LEU A 326 3.98 4.47 16.99
C LEU A 326 3.65 3.79 15.65
N LEU A 327 4.55 3.85 14.67
CA LEU A 327 4.38 3.16 13.38
C LEU A 327 4.41 1.64 13.53
N ILE A 328 5.32 1.11 14.35
CA ILE A 328 5.37 -0.32 14.67
C ILE A 328 4.06 -0.74 15.34
N GLN A 329 3.61 -0.01 16.36
CA GLN A 329 2.34 -0.28 17.04
C GLN A 329 1.15 -0.29 16.08
N GLN A 330 1.07 0.67 15.16
CA GLN A 330 0.03 0.70 14.13
C GLN A 330 0.11 -0.51 13.20
N ALA A 331 1.31 -0.91 12.77
CA ALA A 331 1.53 -2.02 11.85
C ALA A 331 1.28 -3.39 12.47
N THR A 332 1.45 -3.52 13.79
CA THR A 332 1.23 -4.78 14.54
C THR A 332 -0.12 -4.84 15.24
N SER A 333 -0.91 -3.76 15.22
CA SER A 333 -2.22 -3.72 15.87
C SER A 333 -3.17 -4.74 15.26
N HIS A 334 -3.72 -5.64 16.10
CA HIS A 334 -4.70 -6.63 15.67
C HIS A 334 -5.99 -5.97 15.18
N GLU A 335 -6.37 -4.81 15.73
CA GLU A 335 -7.52 -4.03 15.27
C GLU A 335 -7.32 -3.54 13.83
N ASN A 336 -6.10 -3.11 13.48
CA ASN A 336 -5.80 -2.66 12.12
C ASN A 336 -5.68 -3.85 11.16
N LEU A 337 -4.96 -4.90 11.57
CA LEU A 337 -4.69 -6.07 10.73
C LEU A 337 -5.96 -6.88 10.40
N CYS A 338 -6.89 -7.04 11.34
CA CYS A 338 -8.11 -7.84 11.13
C CYS A 338 -9.12 -7.19 10.16
N GLN A 339 -8.97 -5.90 9.86
CA GLN A 339 -9.82 -5.17 8.91
C GLN A 339 -9.36 -5.32 7.45
N LEU A 340 -8.13 -5.80 7.24
CA LEU A 340 -7.54 -5.93 5.92
C LEU A 340 -8.26 -6.99 5.10
N TYR A 341 -8.25 -6.79 3.78
CA TYR A 341 -8.81 -7.75 2.83
C TYR A 341 -8.16 -9.14 2.98
N ILE A 342 -8.93 -10.21 2.81
CA ILE A 342 -8.42 -11.58 3.02
C ILE A 342 -7.24 -11.95 2.10
N GLY A 343 -7.24 -11.45 0.85
CA GLY A 343 -6.13 -11.65 -0.09
C GLY A 343 -4.84 -10.92 0.31
N TRP A 344 -4.93 -9.99 1.26
CA TRP A 344 -3.77 -9.37 1.89
C TRP A 344 -3.04 -10.35 2.84
N CYS A 345 -3.71 -11.44 3.25
CA CYS A 345 -3.19 -12.46 4.17
C CYS A 345 -2.73 -11.88 5.53
N PRO A 346 -3.64 -11.27 6.31
CA PRO A 346 -3.30 -10.64 7.60
C PRO A 346 -2.96 -11.64 8.71
N PHE A 347 -3.45 -12.88 8.60
CA PHE A 347 -3.18 -13.95 9.57
C PHE A 347 -1.77 -14.54 9.46
N TRP A 348 -1.03 -14.20 8.39
CA TRP A 348 0.28 -14.75 8.15
C TRP A 348 1.30 -14.09 9.04
#